data_AF-A0AAN8HQ17-F1
#
_entry.id   AF-A0AAN8HQ17-F1
#
_cell.length_a   1.000
_cell.length_b   1.000
_cell.length_c   1.000
_cell.angle_alpha   90.00
_cell.angle_beta   90.00
_cell.angle_gamma   90.00
#
_symmetry.space_group_name_H-M   'P 1'
#
loop_
_entity.id
_entity.type
_entity.pdbx_description
1 polymer ?
#
loop_
_entity_poly.entity_id
_entity_poly.type
_entity_poly.pdbx_seq_one_letter_code
_entity_poly.pdbx_strand_id
1 'polypeptide(L)'
;MWGNEHEQVARQQDAEGAVSSVHSDLKVNNCGLLIEREQPFLAASPDAMLACSCHGMGVLEIKCPFKCREMSVEEMSKEKDSCLDQNLELRESPALYANATSMYVTGASDFVVWLPTGGHVCTVFHHKEYALTSVPASTAFREGHIRPELLFRKVELGTQQSEHGNKQGHCSCGCADSVPMLG
;
A
#
# COMPACT_ATOMS: atom_id res chain seq x y z
N MET A 1 -7.31 -7.11 16.65
CA MET A 1 -7.82 -5.94 15.88
C MET A 1 -8.74 -6.47 14.80
N TRP A 2 -9.90 -5.85 14.60
CA TRP A 2 -10.99 -6.34 13.73
C TRP A 2 -10.55 -6.87 12.36
N GLY A 3 -9.78 -6.09 11.59
CA GLY A 3 -9.35 -6.46 10.24
C GLY A 3 -8.62 -7.80 10.21
N ASN A 4 -7.54 -7.91 10.99
CA ASN A 4 -6.70 -9.12 11.05
C ASN A 4 -7.47 -10.37 11.51
N GLU A 5 -8.46 -10.20 12.40
CA GLU A 5 -9.27 -11.32 12.91
C GLU A 5 -10.26 -11.85 11.87
N HIS A 6 -10.74 -10.97 10.98
CA HIS A 6 -11.78 -11.31 10.01
C HIS A 6 -11.26 -11.53 8.60
N GLU A 7 -10.05 -11.09 8.27
CA GLU A 7 -9.44 -11.24 6.94
C GLU A 7 -9.41 -12.71 6.50
N GLN A 8 -8.93 -13.62 7.36
CA GLN A 8 -8.88 -15.05 7.04
C GLN A 8 -10.28 -15.65 6.85
N VAL A 9 -11.24 -15.22 7.67
CA VAL A 9 -12.64 -15.65 7.58
C VAL A 9 -13.27 -15.16 6.27
N ALA A 10 -13.13 -13.87 5.99
CA ALA A 10 -13.60 -13.22 4.76
C ALA A 10 -13.02 -13.89 3.52
N ARG A 11 -11.73 -14.22 3.55
CA ARG A 11 -11.06 -14.90 2.45
C ARG A 11 -11.66 -16.27 2.16
N GLN A 12 -11.75 -17.12 3.18
CA GLN A 12 -12.20 -18.51 3.03
C GLN A 12 -13.69 -18.63 2.74
N GLN A 13 -14.52 -17.74 3.29
CA GLN A 13 -15.97 -17.84 3.17
C GLN A 13 -16.48 -17.25 1.87
N ASP A 14 -15.98 -16.08 1.46
CA ASP A 14 -16.62 -15.27 0.42
C ASP A 14 -15.65 -14.74 -0.64
N ALA A 15 -14.48 -14.22 -0.27
CA ALA A 15 -13.62 -13.51 -1.22
C ALA A 15 -13.09 -14.42 -2.33
N GLU A 16 -12.61 -15.62 -1.98
CA GLU A 16 -12.13 -16.61 -2.97
C GLU A 16 -13.27 -17.04 -3.91
N GLY A 17 -14.48 -17.20 -3.39
CA GLY A 17 -15.67 -17.48 -4.19
C GLY A 17 -15.99 -16.35 -5.17
N ALA A 18 -16.00 -15.11 -4.67
CA ALA A 18 -16.28 -13.93 -5.48
C ALA A 18 -15.27 -13.78 -6.63
N VAL A 19 -13.97 -13.90 -6.36
CA VAL A 19 -12.95 -13.84 -7.43
C VAL A 19 -12.97 -15.07 -8.35
N SER A 20 -13.30 -16.26 -7.84
CA SER A 20 -13.41 -17.46 -8.69
C SER A 20 -14.50 -17.35 -9.76
N SER A 21 -15.53 -16.54 -9.52
CA SER A 21 -16.62 -16.33 -10.47
C SER A 21 -16.21 -15.54 -11.72
N VAL A 22 -15.09 -14.81 -11.65
CA VAL A 22 -14.59 -13.92 -12.70
C VAL A 22 -13.23 -14.37 -13.29
N HIS A 23 -12.64 -15.44 -12.75
CA HIS A 23 -11.36 -16.01 -13.23
C HIS A 23 -11.48 -17.48 -13.62
N SER A 24 -10.80 -17.86 -14.71
CA SER A 24 -10.71 -19.25 -15.15
C SER A 24 -9.52 -19.97 -14.51
N ASP A 25 -9.74 -21.22 -14.06
CA ASP A 25 -8.72 -22.07 -13.42
C ASP A 25 -7.97 -21.38 -12.27
N LEU A 26 -8.70 -20.59 -11.47
CA LEU A 26 -8.11 -19.75 -10.43
C LEU A 26 -7.42 -20.59 -9.35
N LYS A 27 -6.20 -20.20 -9.02
CA LYS A 27 -5.45 -20.65 -7.84
C LYS A 27 -5.21 -19.45 -6.93
N VAL A 28 -5.55 -19.62 -5.66
CA VAL A 28 -5.33 -18.62 -4.61
C VAL A 28 -4.28 -19.16 -3.65
N ASN A 29 -3.21 -18.41 -3.42
CA ASN A 29 -2.09 -18.82 -2.57
C ASN A 29 -1.78 -17.73 -1.54
N ASN A 30 -1.23 -18.15 -0.39
CA ASN A 30 -0.69 -17.19 0.57
C ASN A 30 0.59 -16.53 0.03
N CYS A 31 0.79 -15.27 0.39
CA CYS A 31 2.00 -14.51 0.10
C CYS A 31 2.44 -13.72 1.34
N GLY A 32 3.71 -13.32 1.34
CA GLY A 32 4.23 -12.34 2.27
C GLY A 32 4.47 -11.01 1.56
N LEU A 33 5.54 -10.32 1.94
CA LEU A 33 5.97 -9.10 1.27
C LEU A 33 6.48 -9.39 -0.14
N LEU A 34 5.88 -8.74 -1.14
CA LEU A 34 6.32 -8.70 -2.52
C LEU A 34 7.08 -7.40 -2.75
N ILE A 35 8.30 -7.48 -3.25
CA ILE A 35 9.18 -6.32 -3.46
C ILE A 35 9.34 -6.08 -4.96
N GLU A 36 9.17 -4.84 -5.40
CA GLU A 36 9.37 -4.51 -6.80
C GLU A 36 10.86 -4.56 -7.17
N ARG A 37 11.18 -5.15 -8.33
CA ARG A 37 12.57 -5.47 -8.69
C ARG A 37 13.39 -4.22 -9.02
N GLU A 38 12.84 -3.32 -9.81
CA GLU A 38 13.51 -2.11 -10.29
C GLU A 38 13.49 -1.01 -9.24
N GLN A 39 12.48 -1.01 -8.37
CA GLN A 39 12.27 -0.02 -7.33
C GLN A 39 12.04 -0.71 -5.98
N PRO A 40 13.07 -1.31 -5.35
CA PRO A 40 12.93 -2.16 -4.16
C PRO A 40 12.49 -1.43 -2.88
N PHE A 41 12.33 -0.11 -2.93
CA PHE A 41 11.68 0.67 -1.88
C PHE A 41 10.15 0.64 -1.97
N LEU A 42 9.61 0.11 -3.07
CA LEU A 42 8.19 -0.18 -3.26
C LEU A 42 7.98 -1.67 -3.02
N ALA A 43 7.05 -1.96 -2.13
CA ALA A 43 6.67 -3.31 -1.77
C ALA A 43 5.21 -3.32 -1.35
N ALA A 44 4.56 -4.47 -1.51
CA ALA A 44 3.18 -4.71 -1.13
C ALA A 44 3.08 -6.02 -0.35
N SER A 45 2.15 -6.09 0.59
CA SER A 45 1.86 -7.32 1.33
C SER A 45 0.39 -7.69 1.11
N PRO A 46 0.04 -8.18 -0.09
CA PRO A 46 -1.34 -8.52 -0.41
C PRO A 46 -1.83 -9.72 0.41
N ASP A 47 -3.15 -9.83 0.54
CA ASP A 47 -3.79 -10.88 1.34
C ASP A 47 -3.74 -12.25 0.66
N ALA A 48 -3.65 -12.26 -0.68
CA ALA A 48 -3.36 -13.46 -1.45
C ALA A 48 -2.72 -13.17 -2.82
N MET A 49 -2.02 -14.18 -3.33
CA MET A 49 -1.53 -14.24 -4.70
C MET A 49 -2.50 -15.06 -5.55
N LEU A 50 -2.87 -14.51 -6.70
CA LEU A 50 -3.76 -15.12 -7.66
C LEU A 50 -2.97 -15.63 -8.88
N ALA A 51 -3.36 -16.79 -9.39
CA ALA A 51 -2.92 -17.30 -10.68
C ALA A 51 -4.11 -17.89 -11.45
N CYS A 52 -4.38 -17.39 -12.65
CA CYS A 52 -5.50 -17.83 -13.48
C CYS A 52 -5.07 -17.95 -14.95
N SER A 53 -5.82 -18.73 -15.74
CA SER A 53 -5.54 -18.93 -17.17
C SER A 53 -5.94 -17.73 -18.03
N CYS A 54 -6.83 -16.85 -17.55
CA CYS A 54 -7.30 -15.67 -18.27
C CYS A 54 -6.39 -14.44 -18.12
N HIS A 55 -5.84 -14.17 -16.94
CA HIS A 55 -5.06 -12.96 -16.65
C HIS A 55 -3.61 -13.24 -16.23
N GLY A 56 -3.25 -14.50 -15.96
CA GLY A 56 -1.93 -14.87 -15.46
C GLY A 56 -1.82 -14.63 -13.95
N MET A 57 -0.75 -13.94 -13.53
CA MET A 57 -0.50 -13.64 -12.12
C MET A 57 -1.18 -12.33 -11.71
N GLY A 58 -1.69 -12.30 -10.48
CA GLY A 58 -2.22 -11.10 -9.85
C GLY A 58 -2.24 -11.28 -8.33
N VAL A 59 -2.93 -10.38 -7.64
CA VAL A 59 -3.11 -10.43 -6.19
C VAL A 59 -4.53 -10.09 -5.80
N LEU A 60 -4.88 -10.39 -4.56
CA LEU A 60 -6.16 -10.09 -3.94
C LEU A 60 -5.93 -9.26 -2.68
N GLU A 61 -6.65 -8.15 -2.59
CA GLU A 61 -6.75 -7.26 -1.44
C GLU A 61 -8.16 -7.32 -0.86
N ILE A 62 -8.28 -7.63 0.42
CA ILE A 62 -9.52 -7.84 1.16
C ILE A 62 -9.66 -6.76 2.21
N LYS A 63 -10.75 -6.00 2.12
CA LYS A 63 -11.08 -4.99 3.12
C LYS A 63 -12.26 -5.42 3.99
N CYS A 64 -12.02 -5.45 5.30
CA CYS A 64 -13.04 -5.66 6.33
C CYS A 64 -13.29 -4.36 7.11
N PRO A 65 -14.12 -3.42 6.63
CA PRO A 65 -14.28 -2.10 7.25
C PRO A 65 -15.04 -2.16 8.59
N PHE A 66 -14.33 -2.03 9.71
CA PHE A 66 -14.91 -2.09 11.07
C PHE A 66 -16.09 -1.13 11.30
N LYS A 67 -16.01 0.09 10.77
CA LYS A 67 -17.07 1.12 10.90
C LYS A 67 -18.37 0.68 10.21
N CYS A 68 -18.26 -0.10 9.14
CA CYS A 68 -19.40 -0.52 8.32
C CYS A 68 -19.80 -1.98 8.56
N ARG A 69 -19.25 -2.63 9.60
CA ARG A 69 -19.42 -4.08 9.81
C ARG A 69 -20.87 -4.55 10.01
N GLU A 70 -21.74 -3.67 10.49
CA GLU A 70 -23.17 -3.94 10.72
C GLU A 70 -24.05 -3.37 9.59
N MET A 71 -23.46 -2.80 8.55
CA MET A 71 -24.17 -2.16 7.44
C MET A 71 -24.34 -3.14 6.28
N SER A 72 -25.30 -2.88 5.40
CA SER A 72 -25.33 -3.46 4.06
C SER A 72 -24.31 -2.76 3.15
N VAL A 73 -24.08 -3.35 1.96
CA VAL A 73 -23.24 -2.71 0.92
C VAL A 73 -23.82 -1.36 0.49
N GLU A 74 -25.15 -1.28 0.32
CA GLU A 74 -25.87 -0.07 -0.09
C GLU A 74 -25.87 1.03 0.97
N GLU A 75 -25.81 0.65 2.24
CA GLU A 75 -25.65 1.60 3.35
C GLU A 75 -24.20 2.10 3.41
N MET A 76 -23.24 1.18 3.35
CA MET A 76 -21.81 1.49 3.36
C MET A 76 -21.40 2.38 2.17
N SER A 77 -21.97 2.21 0.99
CA SER A 77 -21.65 3.02 -0.20
C SER A 77 -22.07 4.50 -0.06
N LYS A 78 -23.02 4.78 0.84
CA LYS A 78 -23.49 6.13 1.18
C LYS A 78 -22.66 6.80 2.27
N GLU A 79 -21.89 6.03 3.03
CA GLU A 79 -21.00 6.56 4.07
C GLU A 79 -19.88 7.38 3.45
N LYS A 80 -19.68 8.60 3.96
CA LYS A 80 -18.65 9.52 3.45
C LYS A 80 -17.23 8.96 3.59
N ASP A 81 -16.98 8.21 4.66
CA ASP A 81 -15.67 7.64 4.99
C ASP A 81 -15.49 6.20 4.48
N SER A 82 -16.39 5.74 3.61
CA SER A 82 -16.27 4.44 2.97
C SER A 82 -15.10 4.40 1.98
N CYS A 83 -14.55 3.21 1.76
CA CYS A 83 -13.62 2.97 0.66
C CYS A 83 -14.31 2.89 -0.71
N LEU A 84 -15.62 2.68 -0.75
CA LEU A 84 -16.40 2.60 -1.99
C LEU A 84 -17.37 3.78 -2.12
N ASP A 85 -17.65 4.17 -3.36
CA ASP A 85 -18.70 5.12 -3.68
C ASP A 85 -20.05 4.45 -3.93
N GLN A 86 -21.06 5.24 -4.25
CA GLN A 86 -22.43 4.76 -4.49
C GLN A 86 -22.55 3.85 -5.74
N ASN A 87 -21.55 3.89 -6.63
CA ASN A 87 -21.43 3.01 -7.79
C ASN A 87 -20.62 1.75 -7.48
N LEU A 88 -20.19 1.57 -6.21
CA LEU A 88 -19.32 0.50 -5.75
C LEU A 88 -17.90 0.55 -6.35
N GLU A 89 -17.47 1.74 -6.77
CA GLU A 89 -16.12 2.01 -7.24
C GLU A 89 -15.23 2.47 -6.08
N LEU A 90 -13.93 2.17 -6.13
CA LEU A 90 -12.98 2.60 -5.10
C LEU A 90 -12.88 4.13 -5.08
N ARG A 91 -13.11 4.72 -3.91
CA ARG A 91 -12.83 6.13 -3.65
C ARG A 91 -11.34 6.36 -3.43
N GLU A 92 -10.91 7.60 -3.65
CA GLU A 92 -9.60 8.08 -3.20
C GLU A 92 -9.49 7.96 -1.68
N SER A 93 -8.83 6.89 -1.24
CA SER A 93 -8.77 6.45 0.15
C SER A 93 -7.50 5.63 0.38
N PRO A 94 -7.09 5.39 1.64
CA PRO A 94 -5.97 4.50 1.94
C PRO A 94 -6.08 3.11 1.30
N ALA A 95 -7.30 2.59 1.13
CA ALA A 95 -7.54 1.31 0.46
C ALA A 95 -7.18 1.36 -1.03
N LEU A 96 -7.49 2.45 -1.72
CA LEU A 96 -7.09 2.65 -3.12
C LEU A 96 -5.56 2.64 -3.26
N TYR A 97 -4.84 3.35 -2.38
CA TYR A 97 -3.38 3.41 -2.46
C TYR A 97 -2.71 2.07 -2.16
N ALA A 98 -3.26 1.28 -1.22
CA ALA A 98 -2.81 -0.08 -0.96
C ALA A 98 -2.98 -0.96 -2.22
N ASN A 99 -4.20 -0.99 -2.78
CA ASN A 99 -4.50 -1.73 -4.00
C ASN A 99 -3.64 -1.29 -5.19
N ALA A 100 -3.42 0.01 -5.36
CA ALA A 100 -2.56 0.56 -6.40
C ALA A 100 -1.09 0.10 -6.25
N THR A 101 -0.58 0.04 -5.02
CA THR A 101 0.79 -0.43 -4.74
C THR A 101 0.92 -1.92 -5.02
N SER A 102 -0.05 -2.72 -4.60
CA SER A 102 -0.10 -4.16 -4.88
C SER A 102 -0.16 -4.44 -6.38
N MET A 103 -0.97 -3.68 -7.13
CA MET A 103 -1.01 -3.72 -8.59
C MET A 103 0.30 -3.24 -9.23
N TYR A 104 1.00 -2.25 -8.67
CA TYR A 104 2.29 -1.79 -9.19
C TYR A 104 3.34 -2.90 -9.10
N VAL A 105 3.41 -3.58 -7.96
CA VAL A 105 4.38 -4.65 -7.68
C VAL A 105 4.09 -5.92 -8.50
N THR A 106 2.84 -6.19 -8.83
CA THR A 106 2.44 -7.50 -9.41
C THR A 106 1.79 -7.44 -10.79
N GLY A 107 1.37 -6.26 -11.24
CA GLY A 107 0.76 -6.00 -12.54
C GLY A 107 -0.77 -6.04 -12.57
N ALA A 108 -1.43 -6.65 -11.59
CA ALA A 108 -2.89 -6.75 -11.49
C ALA A 108 -3.34 -6.99 -10.03
N SER A 109 -4.49 -6.43 -9.64
CA SER A 109 -5.03 -6.61 -8.28
C SER A 109 -6.56 -6.66 -8.28
N ASP A 110 -7.10 -7.72 -7.68
CA ASP A 110 -8.51 -7.82 -7.34
C ASP A 110 -8.75 -7.22 -5.96
N PHE A 111 -9.87 -6.52 -5.78
CA PHE A 111 -10.22 -5.90 -4.51
C PHE A 111 -11.60 -6.37 -4.06
N VAL A 112 -11.68 -6.90 -2.84
CA VAL A 112 -12.92 -7.38 -2.23
C VAL A 112 -13.20 -6.59 -0.96
N VAL A 113 -14.40 -6.03 -0.84
CA VAL A 113 -14.92 -5.54 0.44
C VAL A 113 -15.85 -6.60 1.01
N TRP A 114 -15.55 -7.04 2.22
CA TRP A 114 -16.33 -8.04 2.93
C TRP A 114 -17.04 -7.43 4.14
N LEU A 115 -18.36 -7.69 4.26
CA LEU A 115 -19.19 -7.29 5.39
C LEU A 115 -19.79 -8.54 6.06
N PRO A 116 -19.70 -8.68 7.40
CA PRO A 116 -20.26 -9.82 8.14
C PRO A 116 -21.76 -10.03 7.98
N THR A 117 -22.50 -8.97 7.62
CA THR A 117 -23.94 -8.98 7.37
C THR A 117 -24.33 -9.77 6.12
N GLY A 118 -23.36 -10.33 5.38
CA GLY A 118 -23.57 -11.18 4.21
C GLY A 118 -23.45 -10.43 2.88
N GLY A 119 -23.01 -9.17 2.91
CA GLY A 119 -22.70 -8.40 1.71
C GLY A 119 -21.22 -8.48 1.36
N HIS A 120 -20.91 -8.82 0.11
CA HIS A 120 -19.57 -8.66 -0.44
C HIS A 120 -19.64 -7.90 -1.76
N VAL A 121 -18.65 -7.04 -1.98
CA VAL A 121 -18.42 -6.39 -3.28
C VAL A 121 -17.07 -6.86 -3.78
N CYS A 122 -17.05 -7.42 -4.99
CA CYS A 122 -15.83 -7.75 -5.69
C CYS A 122 -15.68 -6.79 -6.85
N THR A 123 -14.60 -6.01 -6.83
CA THR A 123 -14.23 -5.12 -7.93
C THR A 123 -12.86 -5.55 -8.44
N VAL A 124 -12.81 -5.93 -9.71
CA VAL A 124 -11.58 -6.34 -10.38
C VAL A 124 -10.92 -5.11 -10.97
N PHE A 125 -9.68 -4.81 -10.58
CA PHE A 125 -8.93 -3.67 -11.10
C PHE A 125 -7.76 -4.15 -11.96
N HIS A 126 -7.84 -3.85 -13.26
CA HIS A 126 -6.74 -4.07 -14.21
C HIS A 126 -6.07 -2.76 -14.68
N HIS A 127 -6.47 -1.62 -14.11
CA HIS A 127 -6.06 -0.31 -14.61
C HIS A 127 -4.67 0.11 -14.10
N LYS A 128 -3.65 -0.18 -14.91
CA LYS A 128 -2.24 0.18 -14.65
C LYS A 128 -1.98 1.65 -14.35
N GLU A 129 -2.85 2.55 -14.81
CA GLU A 129 -2.72 3.99 -14.58
C GLU A 129 -2.78 4.35 -13.08
N TYR A 130 -3.63 3.67 -12.31
CA TYR A 130 -3.72 3.88 -10.87
C TYR A 130 -2.48 3.39 -10.12
N ALA A 131 -1.84 2.33 -10.61
CA ALA A 131 -0.63 1.76 -9.99
C ALA A 131 0.51 2.79 -9.91
N LEU A 132 0.56 3.72 -10.86
CA LEU A 132 1.60 4.75 -10.94
C LEU A 132 1.40 5.89 -9.93
N THR A 133 0.22 6.01 -9.32
CA THR A 133 -0.10 7.14 -8.43
C THR A 133 0.73 7.14 -7.15
N SER A 134 1.13 5.97 -6.64
CA SER A 134 1.93 5.85 -5.41
C SER A 134 3.43 6.09 -5.63
N VAL A 135 3.92 5.98 -6.87
CA VAL A 135 5.37 6.01 -7.17
C VAL A 135 6.00 7.38 -6.90
N PRO A 136 5.44 8.52 -7.37
CA PRO A 136 6.07 9.83 -7.15
C PRO A 136 6.14 10.20 -5.67
N ALA A 137 5.04 9.99 -4.92
CA ALA A 137 4.98 10.29 -3.50
C ALA A 137 5.98 9.43 -2.69
N SER A 138 6.02 8.12 -2.98
CA SER A 138 6.97 7.20 -2.34
C SER A 138 8.42 7.54 -2.68
N THR A 139 8.70 7.95 -3.92
CA THR A 139 10.03 8.39 -4.35
C THR A 139 10.45 9.67 -3.64
N ALA A 140 9.57 10.68 -3.57
CA ALA A 140 9.83 11.92 -2.86
C ALA A 140 10.08 11.68 -1.37
N PHE A 141 9.28 10.81 -0.73
CA PHE A 141 9.46 10.44 0.66
C PHE A 141 10.80 9.73 0.88
N ARG A 142 11.16 8.78 0.01
CA ARG A 142 12.44 8.08 0.06
C ARG A 142 13.62 9.06 -0.03
N GLU A 143 13.65 9.91 -1.05
CA GLU A 143 14.78 10.81 -1.29
C GLU A 143 14.86 11.93 -0.24
N GLY A 144 13.72 12.42 0.24
CA GLY A 144 13.66 13.50 1.23
C GLY A 144 13.88 13.06 2.68
N HIS A 145 13.53 11.82 3.04
CA HIS A 145 13.48 11.38 4.44
C HIS A 145 14.28 10.09 4.67
N ILE A 146 13.97 9.01 3.93
CA ILE A 146 14.58 7.69 4.18
C ILE A 146 16.08 7.70 3.84
N ARG A 147 16.45 8.20 2.66
CA ARG A 147 17.84 8.20 2.20
C ARG A 147 18.73 9.08 3.09
N PRO A 148 18.35 10.33 3.45
CA PRO A 148 19.11 11.11 4.40
C PRO A 148 19.23 10.44 5.76
N GLU A 149 18.18 9.75 6.23
CA GLU A 149 18.23 9.03 7.49
C GLU A 149 19.20 7.84 7.46
N LEU A 150 19.14 7.02 6.42
CA LEU A 150 20.03 5.86 6.28
C LEU A 150 21.51 6.27 6.16
N LEU A 151 21.80 7.40 5.53
CA LEU A 151 23.17 7.87 5.32
C LEU A 151 23.72 8.69 6.49
N PHE A 152 22.88 9.48 7.15
CA PHE A 152 23.32 10.51 8.08
C PHE A 152 22.66 10.46 9.45
N ARG A 153 21.69 9.55 9.68
CA ARG A 153 20.93 9.43 10.94
C ARG A 153 20.38 10.78 11.45
N LYS A 154 19.90 11.62 10.54
CA LYS A 154 19.54 13.02 10.84
C LYS A 154 18.40 13.14 11.86
N VAL A 155 17.47 12.20 11.90
CA VAL A 155 16.36 12.14 12.85
C VAL A 155 16.86 11.69 14.22
N GLU A 156 17.63 10.59 14.26
CA GLU A 156 18.24 10.08 15.51
C GLU A 156 19.23 11.08 16.13
N LEU A 157 20.02 11.77 15.31
CA LEU A 157 21.02 12.74 15.77
C LEU A 157 20.46 14.16 15.95
N GLY A 158 19.39 14.51 15.23
CA GLY A 158 18.71 15.81 15.32
C GLY A 158 17.83 15.98 16.55
N THR A 159 17.42 14.89 17.21
CA THR A 159 16.73 14.93 18.52
C THR A 159 17.67 15.21 19.68
N GLN A 160 19.00 15.23 19.47
CA GLN A 160 19.98 15.59 20.51
C GLN A 160 20.47 17.05 20.47
N GLN A 161 19.93 17.89 19.58
CA GLN A 161 20.37 19.29 19.44
C GLN A 161 19.39 20.35 19.98
N SER A 162 18.44 19.98 20.84
CA SER A 162 17.58 20.97 21.53
C SER A 162 18.00 21.31 22.97
N GLU A 163 19.15 20.84 23.49
CA GLU A 163 19.56 21.23 24.86
C GLU A 163 20.97 21.79 25.05
N HIS A 164 21.92 21.73 24.10
CA HIS A 164 23.26 22.30 24.37
C HIS A 164 23.79 23.13 23.21
N GLY A 165 23.99 24.42 23.49
CA GLY A 165 24.34 25.45 22.55
C GLY A 165 25.67 25.26 21.81
N ASN A 166 25.71 25.91 20.64
CA ASN A 166 26.86 26.42 19.91
C ASN A 166 28.18 25.64 20.04
N LYS A 167 28.41 24.69 19.12
CA LYS A 167 29.79 24.35 18.69
C LYS A 167 29.84 24.12 17.18
N GLN A 168 30.71 24.91 16.53
CA GLN A 168 31.09 24.78 15.12
C GLN A 168 31.57 23.37 14.82
N GLY A 169 31.03 22.76 13.76
CA GLY A 169 31.44 21.45 13.27
C GLY A 169 32.82 21.49 12.62
N HIS A 170 33.71 20.61 13.05
CA HIS A 170 35.01 20.35 12.42
C HIS A 170 34.90 19.06 11.60
N CYS A 171 35.24 19.07 10.29
CA CYS A 171 35.40 17.84 9.50
C CYS A 171 36.70 17.13 9.88
N SER A 172 36.65 15.87 10.27
CA SER A 172 37.82 15.03 10.57
C SER A 172 38.54 14.49 9.32
N CYS A 173 38.16 14.96 8.13
CA CYS A 173 38.67 14.46 6.86
C CYS A 173 40.04 15.01 6.45
N GLY A 174 40.65 15.96 7.18
CA GLY A 174 42.00 16.47 6.87
C GLY A 174 42.12 17.22 5.53
N CYS A 175 41.02 17.42 4.81
CA CYS A 175 40.96 18.26 3.61
C CYS A 175 40.72 19.69 4.06
N ALA A 176 41.77 20.52 4.04
CA ALA A 176 41.62 21.95 4.21
C ALA A 176 40.94 22.53 2.96
N ASP A 177 39.68 22.93 3.09
CA ASP A 177 38.97 23.68 2.05
C ASP A 177 39.51 25.12 2.03
N SER A 178 40.55 25.34 1.23
CA SER A 178 40.82 26.67 0.67
C SER A 178 39.96 26.85 -0.57
N VAL A 179 38.83 27.54 -0.44
CA VAL A 179 38.13 28.11 -1.60
C VAL A 179 38.25 29.64 -1.50
N PRO A 180 39.02 30.30 -2.40
CA PRO A 180 38.98 31.74 -2.50
C PRO A 180 37.66 32.17 -3.15
N MET A 181 37.02 33.17 -2.55
CA MET A 181 35.94 33.93 -3.15
C MET A 181 36.48 34.73 -4.35
N LEU A 182 35.91 34.50 -5.53
CA LEU A 182 35.93 35.43 -6.68
C LEU A 182 34.46 35.52 -7.11
N GLY A 183 33.83 36.70 -7.26
CA GLY A 183 34.40 37.95 -7.76
C GLY A 183 34.12 38.02 -9.25
#